data_AF-A0A3B0BF53-F1
#
_entry.id   AF-A0A3B0BF53-F1
#
_cell.length_a   1.000
_cell.length_b   1.000
_cell.length_c   1.000
_cell.angle_alpha   90.00
_cell.angle_beta   90.00
_cell.angle_gamma   90.00
#
_symmetry.space_group_name_H-M   'P 1'
#
loop_
_entity.id
_entity.type
_entity.pdbx_description
1 polymer ?
#
loop_
_entity_poly.entity_id
_entity_poly.type
_entity_poly.pdbx_seq_one_letter_code
_entity_poly.pdbx_strand_id
1 'polypeptide(L)'
;MKTFKELVDIEGMVFPNSHGVKRVQRFNPDESPCFLLDDESRELLMRKLPFDKINEPTLKKFAENIIVLNRQKHRVSDKSRMVLMNEANYSYSGESFYTTIVEYY
;
A
#
# COMPACT_ATOMS: atom_id res chain seq x y z
N MET A 1 8.45 13.27 10.51
CA MET A 1 8.10 11.93 9.99
C MET A 1 6.58 11.84 10.01
N LYS A 2 5.93 11.58 8.87
CA LYS A 2 4.47 11.50 8.81
C LYS A 2 3.97 10.15 9.31
N THR A 3 2.75 10.10 9.85
CA THR A 3 2.09 8.85 10.22
C THR A 3 1.53 8.16 8.98
N PHE A 4 1.28 6.85 9.04
CA PHE A 4 0.64 6.13 7.94
C PHE A 4 -0.73 6.71 7.60
N LYS A 5 -1.54 7.04 8.62
CA LYS A 5 -2.85 7.68 8.43
C LYS A 5 -2.74 9.04 7.72
N GLU A 6 -1.79 9.90 8.11
CA GLU A 6 -1.54 11.16 7.40
C GLU A 6 -1.19 10.94 5.93
N LEU A 7 -0.35 9.95 5.62
CA LEU A 7 0.00 9.61 4.24
C LEU A 7 -1.22 9.12 3.45
N VAL A 8 -2.06 8.28 4.07
CA VAL A 8 -3.31 7.81 3.45
C VAL A 8 -4.23 8.97 3.11
N ASP A 9 -4.40 9.90 4.06
CA ASP A 9 -5.31 11.03 3.92
C ASP A 9 -4.79 12.05 2.87
N ILE A 10 -3.49 12.34 2.85
CA ILE A 10 -2.88 13.29 1.91
C ILE A 10 -2.82 12.72 0.49
N GLU A 11 -2.43 11.45 0.33
CA GLU A 11 -2.24 10.84 -1.00
C GLU A 11 -3.52 10.20 -1.56
N GLY A 12 -4.60 10.15 -0.78
CA GLY A 12 -5.84 9.47 -1.17
C GLY A 12 -5.62 7.98 -1.45
N MET A 13 -4.86 7.30 -0.57
CA MET A 13 -4.39 5.94 -0.83
C MET A 13 -5.53 4.92 -0.91
N VAL A 14 -5.39 3.98 -1.85
CA VAL A 14 -6.29 2.86 -2.02
C VAL A 14 -5.85 1.69 -1.13
N PHE A 15 -6.81 0.97 -0.55
CA PHE A 15 -6.57 -0.23 0.26
C PHE A 15 -6.81 -1.50 -0.56
N PRO A 16 -6.17 -2.63 -0.19
CA PRO A 16 -6.46 -3.90 -0.82
C PRO A 16 -7.90 -4.37 -0.58
N ASN A 17 -8.55 -4.88 -1.63
CA ASN A 17 -9.80 -5.63 -1.52
C ASN A 17 -9.54 -7.15 -1.41
N SER A 18 -10.59 -7.96 -1.52
CA SER A 18 -10.51 -9.43 -1.48
C SER A 18 -9.56 -10.04 -2.54
N HIS A 19 -9.40 -9.40 -3.69
CA HIS A 19 -8.47 -9.81 -4.74
C HIS A 19 -7.03 -9.35 -4.44
N GLY A 20 -6.89 -8.13 -3.92
CA GLY A 20 -5.60 -7.50 -3.66
C GLY A 20 -4.91 -7.95 -2.39
N VAL A 21 -5.64 -8.35 -1.34
CA VAL A 21 -5.07 -8.54 0.01
C VAL A 21 -3.90 -9.52 0.06
N LYS A 22 -4.02 -10.69 -0.59
CA LYS A 22 -2.95 -11.69 -0.66
C LYS A 22 -1.77 -11.22 -1.51
N ARG A 23 -2.02 -10.42 -2.54
CA ARG A 23 -0.99 -9.86 -3.42
C ARG A 23 -0.17 -8.81 -2.68
N VAL A 24 -0.85 -7.91 -1.96
CA VAL A 24 -0.23 -6.91 -1.10
C VAL A 24 0.58 -7.56 0.01
N GLN A 25 0.05 -8.59 0.70
CA GLN A 25 0.80 -9.28 1.77
C GLN A 25 2.12 -9.90 1.30
N ARG A 26 2.13 -10.44 0.07
CA ARG A 26 3.28 -11.12 -0.53
C ARG A 26 4.27 -10.18 -1.20
N PHE A 27 3.85 -8.95 -1.49
CA PHE A 27 4.72 -7.94 -2.07
C PHE A 27 5.91 -7.68 -1.13
N ASN A 28 7.09 -7.55 -1.73
CA ASN A 28 8.33 -7.31 -1.03
C ASN A 28 9.04 -6.17 -1.79
N PRO A 29 8.87 -4.91 -1.35
CA PRO A 29 9.51 -3.79 -2.02
C PRO A 29 11.01 -3.84 -1.77
N ASP A 30 11.77 -3.33 -2.73
CA ASP A 30 13.22 -3.14 -2.57
C ASP A 30 13.56 -1.99 -1.61
N GLU A 31 12.59 -1.08 -1.39
CA GLU A 31 12.73 0.11 -0.56
C GLU A 31 11.66 0.17 0.51
N SER A 32 12.07 0.59 1.72
CA SER A 32 11.15 0.81 2.84
C SER A 32 10.86 2.31 3.00
N PRO A 33 9.60 2.74 2.91
CA PRO A 33 9.25 4.14 3.10
C PRO A 33 9.43 4.53 4.57
N CYS A 34 9.86 5.77 4.81
CA CYS A 34 9.94 6.34 6.15
C CYS A 34 8.55 6.84 6.61
N PHE A 35 7.96 6.17 7.60
CA PHE A 35 6.68 6.55 8.21
C PHE A 35 6.58 6.08 9.66
N LEU A 36 5.67 6.70 10.44
CA LEU A 36 5.31 6.24 11.78
C LEU A 36 4.02 5.40 11.72
N LEU A 37 4.03 4.23 12.35
CA LEU A 37 2.82 3.45 12.59
C LEU A 37 2.38 3.67 14.04
N ASP A 38 1.52 4.66 14.25
CA ASP A 38 0.91 5.01 15.54
C ASP A 38 -0.42 4.28 15.75
N ASP A 39 -1.05 4.51 16.90
CA ASP A 39 -2.27 3.79 17.29
C ASP A 39 -3.44 4.06 16.34
N GLU A 40 -3.64 5.31 15.91
CA GLU A 40 -4.68 5.64 14.92
C GLU A 40 -4.43 4.92 13.58
N SER A 41 -3.18 4.83 13.13
CA SER A 41 -2.83 4.12 11.91
C SER A 41 -3.08 2.61 12.02
N ARG A 42 -2.80 2.02 13.19
CA ARG A 42 -3.09 0.60 13.47
C ARG A 42 -4.59 0.34 13.42
N GLU A 43 -5.38 1.16 14.09
CA GLU A 43 -6.85 1.06 14.10
C GLU A 43 -7.42 1.19 12.69
N LEU A 44 -6.90 2.15 11.90
CA LEU A 44 -7.30 2.32 10.51
C LEU A 44 -7.05 1.06 9.67
N LEU A 45 -5.86 0.46 9.78
CA LEU A 45 -5.50 -0.76 9.07
C LEU A 45 -6.37 -1.94 9.50
N MET A 46 -6.56 -2.14 10.80
CA MET A 46 -7.40 -3.23 11.33
C MET A 46 -8.85 -3.09 10.85
N ARG A 47 -9.37 -1.87 10.72
CA ARG A 47 -10.71 -1.62 10.19
C ARG A 47 -10.82 -1.87 8.68
N LYS A 48 -9.75 -1.64 7.92
CA LYS A 48 -9.76 -1.70 6.44
C LYS A 48 -9.37 -3.06 5.89
N LEU A 49 -8.59 -3.85 6.64
CA LEU A 49 -8.14 -5.17 6.22
C LEU A 49 -9.09 -6.26 6.72
N PRO A 50 -9.32 -7.34 5.93
CA PRO A 50 -10.25 -8.40 6.29
C PRO A 50 -9.60 -9.43 7.25
N PHE A 51 -9.05 -8.96 8.38
CA PHE A 51 -8.41 -9.83 9.37
C PHE A 51 -8.97 -9.59 10.77
N ASP A 52 -9.44 -10.65 11.43
CA ASP A 52 -9.93 -10.57 12.81
C ASP A 52 -8.79 -10.40 13.82
N LYS A 53 -7.63 -10.99 13.53
CA LYS A 53 -6.39 -10.86 14.31
C LYS A 53 -5.21 -10.86 13.37
N ILE A 54 -4.34 -9.87 13.54
CA ILE A 54 -3.11 -9.72 12.78
C ILE A 54 -1.99 -9.32 13.73
N ASN A 55 -0.80 -9.91 13.54
CA ASN A 55 0.36 -9.54 14.35
C ASN A 55 0.97 -8.23 13.85
N GLU A 56 1.65 -7.52 14.76
CA GLU A 56 2.26 -6.22 14.47
C GLU A 56 3.23 -6.26 13.27
N PRO A 57 4.10 -7.27 13.10
CA PRO A 57 4.98 -7.34 11.93
C PRO A 57 4.21 -7.40 10.59
N THR A 58 3.13 -8.19 10.53
CA THR A 58 2.31 -8.28 9.31
C THR A 58 1.56 -6.97 9.07
N LEU A 59 1.06 -6.33 10.13
CA LEU A 59 0.38 -5.04 10.03
C LEU A 59 1.30 -3.95 9.47
N LYS A 60 2.52 -3.86 9.99
CA LYS A 60 3.56 -2.95 9.49
C LYS A 60 3.90 -3.22 8.03
N LYS A 61 4.04 -4.51 7.65
CA LYS A 61 4.27 -4.90 6.25
C LYS A 61 3.13 -4.45 5.33
N PHE A 62 1.88 -4.56 5.78
CA PHE A 62 0.75 -4.04 5.01
C PHE A 62 0.82 -2.53 4.83
N ALA A 63 1.11 -1.78 5.90
CA ALA A 63 1.25 -0.33 5.83
C ALA A 63 2.32 0.09 4.80
N GLU A 64 3.50 -0.52 4.89
CA GLU A 64 4.60 -0.32 3.95
C GLU A 64 4.21 -0.64 2.51
N ASN A 65 3.62 -1.80 2.27
CA ASN A 65 3.23 -2.21 0.94
C ASN A 65 2.13 -1.33 0.36
N ILE A 66 1.16 -0.89 1.17
CA ILE A 66 0.12 0.05 0.73
C ILE A 66 0.74 1.36 0.25
N ILE A 67 1.70 1.92 1.00
CA ILE A 67 2.39 3.16 0.60
C ILE A 67 3.09 2.96 -0.73
N VAL A 68 3.96 1.95 -0.84
CA VAL A 68 4.77 1.72 -2.05
C VAL A 68 3.88 1.46 -3.26
N LEU A 69 2.86 0.61 -3.12
CA LEU A 69 1.99 0.22 -4.24
C LEU A 69 1.08 1.36 -4.72
N ASN A 70 0.72 2.31 -3.86
CA ASN A 70 -0.02 3.50 -4.28
C ASN A 70 0.87 4.50 -5.03
N ARG A 71 2.14 4.60 -4.66
CA ARG A 71 3.15 5.45 -5.33
C ARG A 71 3.74 4.82 -6.60
N GLN A 72 3.55 3.52 -6.81
CA GLN A 72 3.92 2.89 -8.07
C GLN A 72 2.82 3.08 -9.11
N LYS A 73 3.19 3.61 -10.27
CA LYS A 73 2.30 3.90 -11.40
C LYS A 73 2.58 2.99 -12.57
N HIS A 74 1.53 2.48 -13.18
CA HIS A 74 1.63 1.66 -14.38
C HIS A 74 1.97 2.55 -15.59
N ARG A 75 3.02 2.19 -16.33
CA ARG A 75 3.58 3.01 -17.42
C ARG A 75 2.57 3.37 -18.52
N VAL A 76 1.62 2.48 -18.80
CA VAL A 76 0.68 2.65 -19.93
C VAL A 76 -0.63 3.31 -19.49
N SER A 77 -1.17 2.94 -18.32
CA SER A 77 -2.52 3.36 -17.91
C SER A 77 -2.53 4.41 -16.81
N ASP A 78 -1.37 4.76 -16.24
CA ASP A 78 -1.22 5.70 -15.11
C ASP A 78 -2.03 5.35 -13.85
N LYS A 79 -2.62 4.15 -13.81
CA LYS A 79 -3.24 3.59 -12.61
C LYS A 79 -2.16 3.25 -11.59
N SER A 80 -2.46 3.43 -10.30
CA SER A 80 -1.56 2.92 -9.27
C SER A 80 -1.51 1.40 -9.30
N ARG A 81 -0.39 0.82 -8.90
CA ARG A 81 -0.23 -0.62 -8.81
C ARG A 81 -1.22 -1.23 -7.83
N MET A 82 -1.55 -0.51 -6.76
CA MET A 82 -2.58 -0.91 -5.81
C MET A 82 -3.96 -1.06 -6.48
N VAL A 83 -4.37 -0.10 -7.33
CA VAL A 83 -5.63 -0.19 -8.09
C VAL A 83 -5.64 -1.43 -8.99
N LEU A 84 -4.55 -1.67 -9.72
CA LEU A 84 -4.44 -2.85 -10.59
C LEU A 84 -4.44 -4.16 -9.78
N MET A 85 -3.77 -4.19 -8.64
CA MET A 85 -3.75 -5.38 -7.77
C MET A 85 -5.13 -5.71 -7.19
N ASN A 86 -6.05 -4.75 -7.15
CA ASN A 86 -7.44 -4.97 -6.75
C ASN A 86 -8.33 -5.51 -7.88
N GLU A 87 -7.86 -5.51 -9.14
CA GLU A 87 -8.59 -6.09 -10.25
C GLU A 87 -8.59 -7.63 -10.16
N ALA A 88 -9.64 -8.29 -10.64
CA ALA A 88 -9.71 -9.75 -10.59
C ALA A 88 -8.53 -10.40 -11.32
N ASN A 89 -8.17 -9.85 -12.48
CA ASN A 89 -7.09 -10.32 -13.34
C ASN A 89 -5.90 -9.37 -13.24
N TYR A 90 -4.93 -9.69 -12.39
CA TYR A 90 -3.66 -8.96 -12.28
C TYR A 90 -2.53 -9.83 -12.82
N SER A 91 -1.84 -9.34 -13.86
CA SER A 91 -0.76 -10.08 -14.54
C SER A 91 0.39 -9.16 -14.99
N TYR A 92 0.71 -8.14 -14.18
CA TYR A 92 1.76 -7.16 -14.50
C TYR A 92 3.08 -7.49 -13.79
N SER A 93 4.18 -7.44 -14.55
CA SER A 93 5.55 -7.55 -14.04
C SER A 93 5.98 -6.27 -13.31
N GLY A 94 7.05 -6.34 -12.51
CA GLY A 94 7.60 -5.16 -11.83
C GLY A 94 8.02 -4.04 -12.79
N GLU A 95 8.61 -4.39 -13.93
CA GLU A 95 9.07 -3.46 -14.97
C GLU A 95 7.94 -2.62 -15.60
N SER A 96 6.70 -3.10 -15.48
CA SER A 96 5.51 -2.39 -15.94
C SER A 96 5.24 -1.11 -15.13
N PHE A 97 5.95 -0.92 -14.01
CA PHE A 97 5.75 0.18 -13.07
C PHE A 97 6.96 1.10 -12.95
N TYR A 98 6.69 2.33 -12.49
CA TYR A 98 7.69 3.28 -12.00
C TYR A 98 7.20 3.89 -10.69
N THR A 99 8.13 4.32 -9.83
CA THR A 99 7.80 4.96 -8.55
C THR A 99 7.69 6.48 -8.76
N THR A 100 6.63 7.09 -8.25
CA THR A 100 6.53 8.55 -8.18
C THR A 100 7.22 9.05 -6.91
N ILE A 101 8.15 9.99 -7.05
CA ILE A 101 8.76 10.69 -5.92
C ILE A 101 7.73 11.69 -5.39
N VAL A 102 7.36 11.57 -4.12
CA VAL A 102 6.45 12.51 -3.45
C VAL A 102 7.24 13.23 -2.37
N GLU A 103 7.51 14.51 -2.59
CA GLU A 103 8.12 15.41 -1.60
C GLU A 103 7.03 16.12 -0.81
N TYR A 104 7.18 16.12 0.52
CA TYR A 104 6.27 16.82 1.42
C TYR A 104 7.02 18.01 2.02
N TYR A 105 6.62 19.22 1.63
CA TYR A 105 7.06 20.49 2.22
C TYR A 105 6.33 20.77 3.54
#